data_AF-A0A1S2KEE1-F1
#
_entry.id   AF-A0A1S2KEE1-F1
#
_cell.length_a   1.000
_cell.length_b   1.000
_cell.length_c   1.000
_cell.angle_alpha   90.00
_cell.angle_beta   90.00
_cell.angle_gamma   90.00
#
_symmetry.space_group_name_H-M   'P 1'
#
loop_
_entity.id
_entity.type
_entity.pdbx_description
1 polymer ?
#
loop_
_entity_poly.entity_id
_entity_poly.type
_entity_poly.pdbx_seq_one_letter_code
_entity_poly.pdbx_strand_id
1 'polypeptide(L)'
;MTWASWTTTGVFAAAGGVPTDEVGRVHGDLSLHTTWTDGQAIVTVQYSGSSDWYTITGSPVPCASERESRDLHQEVVEAVRSGDVTAVLRRGNRGHHMAR
;
A
#
# COMPACT_ATOMS: atom_id res chain seq x y z
N MET A 1 -14.08 17.61 3.18
CA MET A 1 -12.80 16.91 2.95
C MET A 1 -13.09 15.43 3.09
N THR A 2 -12.96 14.66 2.01
CA THR A 2 -13.21 13.22 2.02
C THR A 2 -11.91 12.52 2.32
N TRP A 3 -11.90 11.71 3.37
CA TRP A 3 -10.77 10.92 3.78
C TRP A 3 -11.26 9.56 4.25
N ALA A 4 -10.41 8.55 4.14
CA ALA A 4 -10.65 7.24 4.70
C ALA A 4 -9.31 6.57 5.02
N SER A 5 -9.35 5.55 5.87
CA SER A 5 -8.17 4.75 6.14
C SER A 5 -8.52 3.30 6.39
N TRP A 6 -7.62 2.41 5.99
CA TRP A 6 -7.81 0.97 6.07
C TRP A 6 -6.58 0.34 6.71
N THR A 7 -6.77 -0.63 7.60
CA THR A 7 -5.66 -1.36 8.23
C THR A 7 -5.95 -2.86 8.18
N THR A 8 -4.95 -3.63 7.77
CA THR A 8 -4.96 -5.09 7.89
C THR A 8 -3.68 -5.50 8.64
N THR A 9 -3.84 -6.23 9.73
CA THR A 9 -2.72 -6.76 10.54
C THR A 9 -2.50 -8.24 10.26
N GLY A 10 -1.32 -8.77 10.62
CA GLY A 10 -1.04 -10.20 10.49
C GLY A 10 -0.88 -10.65 9.03
N VAL A 11 -0.34 -9.78 8.17
CA VAL A 11 -0.06 -10.08 6.77
C VAL A 11 1.36 -10.60 6.66
N PHE A 12 1.52 -11.89 6.34
CA PHE A 12 2.83 -12.47 6.08
C PHE A 12 3.32 -12.10 4.68
N ALA A 13 4.46 -11.43 4.60
CA ALA A 13 5.10 -11.09 3.34
C ALA A 13 5.69 -12.33 2.66
N ALA A 14 5.60 -12.36 1.33
CA ALA A 14 6.34 -13.31 0.51
C ALA A 14 7.87 -13.20 0.75
N ALA A 15 8.63 -14.21 0.36
CA ALA A 15 10.08 -14.29 0.57
C ALA A 15 10.84 -13.05 0.06
N GLY A 16 10.37 -12.42 -1.02
CA GLY A 16 10.95 -11.20 -1.58
C GLY A 16 10.80 -9.96 -0.70
N GLY A 17 9.93 -9.97 0.31
CA GLY A 17 9.66 -8.82 1.18
C GLY A 17 8.95 -7.66 0.48
N VAL A 18 8.57 -6.67 1.28
CA VAL A 18 7.90 -5.44 0.84
C VAL A 18 8.93 -4.33 0.71
N PRO A 19 9.14 -3.74 -0.48
CA PRO A 19 10.02 -2.60 -0.65
C PRO A 19 9.41 -1.34 -0.04
N THR A 20 10.22 -0.62 0.72
CA THR A 20 9.90 0.63 1.41
C THR A 20 10.93 1.68 1.06
N ASP A 21 10.54 2.95 1.11
CA ASP A 21 11.42 4.06 0.75
C ASP A 21 12.45 4.35 1.84
N GLU A 22 12.14 4.03 3.10
CA GLU A 22 12.96 4.40 4.26
C GLU A 22 13.97 3.32 4.66
N VAL A 23 13.58 2.05 4.68
CA VAL A 23 14.39 0.97 5.29
C VAL A 23 14.72 -0.17 4.32
N GLY A 24 14.45 0.01 3.03
CA GLY A 24 14.66 -1.04 2.03
C GLY A 24 13.53 -2.08 2.10
N ARG A 25 13.83 -3.36 2.29
CA ARG A 25 12.80 -4.41 2.29
C ARG A 25 12.47 -4.87 3.71
N VAL A 26 11.17 -4.92 4.02
CA VAL A 26 10.65 -5.50 5.27
C VAL A 26 10.03 -6.88 5.00
N HIS A 27 10.12 -7.79 5.96
CA HIS A 27 9.79 -9.21 5.81
C HIS A 27 8.97 -9.73 7.00
N GLY A 28 8.43 -10.94 6.89
CA GLY A 28 7.75 -11.60 8.01
C GLY A 28 6.32 -11.12 8.19
N ASP A 29 5.88 -10.98 9.45
CA ASP A 29 4.52 -10.60 9.83
C ASP A 29 4.38 -9.07 9.90
N LEU A 30 3.47 -8.53 9.08
CA LEU A 30 3.35 -7.09 8.84
C LEU A 30 1.90 -6.61 9.06
N SER A 31 1.78 -5.34 9.46
CA SER A 31 0.54 -4.58 9.36
C SER A 31 0.64 -3.60 8.19
N LEU A 32 -0.39 -3.58 7.36
CA LEU A 32 -0.54 -2.65 6.23
C LEU A 32 -1.56 -1.59 6.59
N HIS A 33 -1.24 -0.34 6.28
CA HIS A 33 -2.14 0.78 6.45
C HIS A 33 -2.22 1.57 5.15
N THR A 34 -3.43 2.00 4.82
CA THR A 34 -3.67 2.88 3.68
C THR A 34 -4.43 4.09 4.16
N THR A 35 -3.91 5.28 3.87
CA THR A 35 -4.61 6.56 4.09
C THR A 35 -4.98 7.14 2.74
N TRP A 36 -6.27 7.41 2.53
CA TRP A 36 -6.78 8.09 1.34
C TRP A 36 -7.28 9.48 1.70
N THR A 37 -6.80 10.48 0.98
CA THR A 37 -7.25 11.88 1.06
C THR A 37 -7.01 12.57 -0.27
N ASP A 38 -7.90 13.48 -0.65
CA ASP A 38 -7.72 14.39 -1.80
C ASP A 38 -7.30 13.69 -3.11
N GLY A 39 -7.85 12.50 -3.38
CA GLY A 39 -7.59 11.77 -4.61
C GLY A 39 -6.30 10.96 -4.63
N GLN A 40 -5.64 10.77 -3.48
CA GLN A 40 -4.38 10.04 -3.34
C GLN A 40 -4.47 9.02 -2.20
N ALA A 41 -3.88 7.85 -2.39
CA ALA A 41 -3.73 6.82 -1.38
C ALA A 41 -2.25 6.63 -1.03
N ILE A 42 -1.89 6.83 0.23
CA ILE A 42 -0.56 6.52 0.77
C ILE A 42 -0.66 5.15 1.42
N VAL A 43 0.21 4.22 1.01
CA VAL A 43 0.29 2.89 1.62
C VAL A 43 1.56 2.78 2.43
N THR A 44 1.40 2.44 3.70
CA THR A 44 2.50 2.21 4.64
C THR A 44 2.44 0.80 5.21
N VAL A 45 3.57 0.36 5.73
CA VAL A 45 3.76 -0.96 6.33
C VAL A 45 4.56 -0.82 7.62
N GLN A 46 4.22 -1.63 8.60
CA GLN A 46 5.05 -1.82 9.79
C GLN A 46 5.21 -3.30 10.08
N TYR A 47 6.23 -3.64 10.87
CA TYR A 47 6.20 -4.91 11.59
C TYR A 47 4.99 -4.92 12.53
N SER A 48 4.22 -6.02 12.54
CA SER A 48 3.03 -6.09 13.40
C SER A 48 3.39 -5.85 14.87
N GLY A 49 2.62 -4.97 15.53
CA GLY A 49 2.89 -4.56 16.91
C GLY A 49 4.01 -3.54 17.10
N SER A 50 4.72 -3.14 16.03
CA SER A 50 5.63 -2.00 16.07
C SER A 50 4.88 -0.67 16.10
N SER A 51 5.63 0.40 16.36
CA SER A 51 5.16 1.79 16.27
C SER A 51 5.62 2.49 14.98
N ASP A 52 6.62 1.94 14.31
CA ASP A 52 7.26 2.57 13.13
C ASP A 52 6.57 2.12 11.84
N TRP A 53 6.06 3.09 11.08
CA TRP A 53 5.46 2.89 9.76
C TRP A 53 6.41 3.37 8.66
N TYR A 54 6.53 2.57 7.61
CA TYR A 54 7.38 2.81 6.44
C TYR A 54 6.52 2.90 5.19
N THR A 55 6.80 3.85 4.30
CA THR A 55 6.08 4.04 3.04
C THR A 55 6.44 2.93 2.07
N ILE A 56 5.44 2.21 1.56
CA ILE A 56 5.69 1.20 0.52
C ILE A 56 6.06 1.92 -0.77
N THR A 57 7.20 1.53 -1.35
CA THR A 57 7.73 2.12 -2.57
C THR A 57 6.71 2.07 -3.70
N GLY A 58 6.42 3.24 -4.28
CA GLY A 58 5.39 3.43 -5.31
C GLY A 58 4.15 4.16 -4.80
N SER A 59 4.03 4.37 -3.49
CA SER A 59 3.09 5.33 -2.90
C SER A 59 3.65 6.77 -2.95
N PRO A 60 2.79 7.81 -2.96
CA PRO A 60 1.33 7.75 -3.07
C PRO A 60 0.86 7.26 -4.45
N VAL A 61 -0.37 6.75 -4.49
CA VAL A 61 -1.04 6.27 -5.70
C VAL A 61 -2.30 7.11 -5.96
N PRO A 62 -2.53 7.61 -7.20
CA PRO A 62 -3.79 8.24 -7.57
C PRO A 62 -4.96 7.31 -7.31
N CYS A 63 -5.99 7.82 -6.64
CA CYS A 63 -7.15 7.04 -6.22
C CYS A 63 -8.36 7.97 -6.10
N ALA A 64 -9.31 7.86 -7.01
CA ALA A 64 -10.35 8.88 -7.21
C ALA A 64 -11.48 8.82 -6.18
N SER A 65 -11.63 7.72 -5.44
CA SER A 65 -12.75 7.53 -4.52
C SER A 65 -12.38 6.68 -3.30
N GLU A 66 -13.19 6.83 -2.24
CA GLU A 66 -13.09 6.00 -1.04
C GLU A 66 -13.17 4.50 -1.38
N ARG A 67 -14.09 4.11 -2.27
CA ARG A 67 -14.26 2.72 -2.69
C ARG A 67 -13.02 2.19 -3.39
N GLU A 68 -12.48 2.95 -4.35
CA GLU A 68 -11.24 2.60 -5.04
C GLU A 68 -10.07 2.47 -4.06
N SER A 69 -10.02 3.29 -3.01
CA SER A 69 -8.96 3.21 -1.99
C SER A 69 -9.05 1.94 -1.16
N ARG A 70 -10.27 1.46 -0.90
CA ARG A 70 -10.53 0.20 -0.20
C ARG A 70 -10.15 -0.99 -1.09
N ASP A 71 -10.50 -0.93 -2.37
CA ASP A 71 -10.16 -1.98 -3.34
C ASP A 71 -8.63 -2.06 -3.51
N LEU A 72 -7.95 -0.91 -3.64
CA LEU A 72 -6.49 -0.81 -3.66
C LEU A 72 -5.86 -1.41 -2.39
N HIS A 73 -6.39 -1.10 -1.21
CA HIS A 73 -5.89 -1.66 0.04
C HIS A 73 -5.94 -3.18 0.03
N GLN A 74 -7.07 -3.77 -0.40
CA GLN A 74 -7.21 -5.22 -0.48
C GLN A 74 -6.24 -5.82 -1.51
N GLU A 75 -6.08 -5.19 -2.69
CA GLU A 75 -5.12 -5.63 -3.70
C GLU A 75 -3.68 -5.62 -3.15
N VAL A 76 -3.31 -4.59 -2.39
CA VAL A 76 -1.98 -4.52 -1.76
C VAL A 76 -1.79 -5.60 -0.71
N VAL A 77 -2.81 -5.89 0.13
CA VAL A 77 -2.76 -7.00 1.10
C VAL A 77 -2.46 -8.33 0.39
N GLU A 78 -3.18 -8.64 -0.68
CA GLU A 78 -2.94 -9.89 -1.42
C GLU A 78 -1.60 -9.87 -2.14
N ALA A 79 -1.19 -8.74 -2.70
CA ALA A 79 0.09 -8.62 -3.40
C ALA A 79 1.30 -8.70 -2.46
N VAL A 80 1.17 -8.31 -1.19
CA VAL A 80 2.22 -8.52 -0.18
C VAL A 80 2.37 -10.01 0.13
N ARG A 81 1.25 -10.75 0.19
CA ARG A 81 1.26 -12.22 0.38
C ARG A 81 1.86 -12.96 -0.81
N SER A 82 1.59 -12.50 -2.04
CA SER A 82 2.09 -13.14 -3.27
C SER A 82 3.50 -12.66 -3.68
N GLY A 83 3.93 -11.48 -3.23
CA GLY A 83 5.20 -10.86 -3.61
C GLY A 83 5.12 -9.88 -4.80
N ASP A 84 3.92 -9.48 -5.22
CA ASP A 84 3.66 -8.66 -6.41
C ASP A 84 3.35 -7.17 -6.11
N VAL A 85 3.58 -6.71 -4.87
CA VAL A 85 3.17 -5.36 -4.41
C VAL A 85 3.66 -4.22 -5.32
N THR A 86 4.87 -4.32 -5.87
CA THR A 86 5.42 -3.34 -6.81
C THR A 86 4.61 -3.26 -8.10
N ALA A 87 4.05 -4.38 -8.58
CA ALA A 87 3.25 -4.40 -9.79
C ALA A 87 1.88 -3.73 -9.58
N VAL A 88 1.26 -3.94 -8.41
CA VAL A 88 -0.02 -3.30 -8.04
C VAL A 88 0.15 -1.78 -7.94
N LEU A 89 1.12 -1.29 -7.17
CA LEU A 89 1.31 0.16 -6.99
C LEU A 89 1.72 0.86 -8.30
N ARG A 90 2.53 0.20 -9.15
CA ARG A 90 2.85 0.75 -10.50
C ARG A 90 1.62 0.82 -11.41
N ARG A 91 0.65 -0.08 -11.28
CA ARG A 91 -0.58 -0.06 -12.08
C ARG A 91 -1.44 1.16 -11.75
N GLY A 92 -1.65 1.44 -10.46
CA GLY A 92 -2.38 2.61 -10.01
C GLY A 92 -1.78 3.92 -10.54
N ASN A 93 -0.45 4.02 -10.57
CA ASN A 93 0.24 5.22 -11.08
C ASN A 93 0.13 5.42 -12.60
N ARG A 94 -0.02 4.36 -13.41
CA ARG A 94 -0.13 4.49 -14.87
C ARG A 94 -1.54 4.84 -15.36
N GLY A 95 -2.58 4.42 -14.63
CA GLY A 95 -3.98 4.67 -15.02
C GLY A 95 -4.33 6.16 -15.13
N HIS A 96 -3.64 7.03 -14.37
CA HIS A 96 -3.89 8.47 -14.38
C HIS A 96 -3.17 9.23 -15.51
N HIS A 97 -2.06 8.70 -16.04
CA HIS A 97 -1.24 9.44 -17.01
C HIS A 97 -1.83 9.48 -18.43
N MET A 98 -2.87 8.70 -18.71
CA MET A 98 -3.59 8.64 -19.99
C MET A 98 -4.92 9.42 -20.01
N ALA A 99 -5.31 10.04 -18.90
CA ALA A 99 -6.61 10.70 -18.75
C ALA A 99 -6.51 12.25 -18.72
N ARG A 100 -5.52 12.84 -19.42
CA ARG A 100 -5.35 14.30 -19.53
C ARG A 100 -5.49 14.77 -20.97
#